data_AF-A0A3D5V0Y0-F1
#
_entry.id   AF-A0A3D5V0Y0-F1
#
_cell.length_a   1.000
_cell.length_b   1.000
_cell.length_c   1.000
_cell.angle_alpha   90.00
_cell.angle_beta   90.00
_cell.angle_gamma   90.00
#
_symmetry.space_group_name_H-M   'P 1'
#
loop_
_entity.id
_entity.type
_entity.pdbx_description
1 polymer ?
#
loop_
_entity_poly.entity_id
_entity_poly.type
_entity_poly.pdbx_seq_one_letter_code
_entity_poly.pdbx_strand_id
1 'polypeptide(L)'
;MLYGDDPEEGLVRDREFIHPKLRFAFEAPQHFTVTNSARMVLVEGPEGTVAQFDGAKKADGVEIGQYLAAVWAKGVKVSEVERFKVNGMSAATATAKVGKYNGRLVAIEYAPDVVYRFLIGTLPQTGARYDSAIHALVTSFRKISAAEANVVKPMRIEIVQVGSGDTAETLGRRMVFSDHAAERFRVLNGLWPSGQPI
;
A
#
# COMPACT_ATOMS: atom_id res chain seq x y z
N MET A 1 15.22 -18.80 2.26
CA MET A 1 15.24 -17.60 3.11
C MET A 1 14.13 -16.65 2.64
N LEU A 2 13.38 -15.99 3.54
CA LEU A 2 12.35 -15.01 3.16
C LEU A 2 13.02 -13.75 2.63
N TYR A 3 12.45 -13.14 1.60
CA TYR A 3 12.95 -11.89 1.01
C TYR A 3 11.79 -10.90 0.86
N GLY A 4 11.98 -9.65 1.31
CA GLY A 4 10.91 -8.65 1.33
C GLY A 4 9.99 -8.78 2.55
N ASP A 5 8.76 -8.28 2.41
CA ASP A 5 7.79 -8.17 3.51
C ASP A 5 7.30 -9.53 4.04
N ASP A 6 6.91 -9.55 5.32
CA ASP A 6 6.25 -10.71 5.91
C ASP A 6 4.82 -10.83 5.37
N PRO A 7 4.42 -11.98 4.76
CA PRO A 7 3.04 -12.19 4.31
C PRO A 7 1.98 -12.08 5.44
N GLU A 8 2.38 -12.19 6.71
CA GLU A 8 1.51 -11.89 7.85
C GLU A 8 1.22 -10.40 8.02
N GLU A 9 2.14 -9.52 7.61
CA GLU A 9 2.01 -8.06 7.66
C GLU A 9 1.51 -7.46 6.34
N GLY A 10 1.37 -8.28 5.30
CA GLY A 10 1.02 -7.86 3.94
C GLY A 10 2.25 -7.66 3.06
N LEU A 11 2.05 -7.63 1.75
CA LEU A 11 3.11 -7.67 0.76
C LEU A 11 2.97 -6.51 -0.21
N VAL A 12 4.08 -5.85 -0.52
CA VAL A 12 4.15 -4.91 -1.64
C VAL A 12 4.64 -5.63 -2.90
N ARG A 13 3.88 -5.50 -3.99
CA ARG A 13 4.27 -5.93 -5.34
C ARG A 13 4.13 -4.73 -6.28
N ASP A 14 5.27 -4.19 -6.70
CA ASP A 14 5.35 -2.94 -7.46
C ASP A 14 4.64 -1.78 -6.76
N ARG A 15 3.40 -1.48 -7.17
CA ARG A 15 2.54 -0.44 -6.59
C ARG A 15 1.32 -1.01 -5.86
N GLU A 16 1.11 -2.33 -5.88
CA GLU A 16 -0.01 -2.98 -5.21
C GLU A 16 0.42 -3.44 -3.82
N PHE A 17 -0.37 -3.08 -2.81
CA PHE A 17 -0.31 -3.68 -1.48
C PHE A 17 -1.38 -4.75 -1.36
N ILE A 18 -1.01 -5.93 -0.90
CA ILE A 18 -1.91 -7.08 -0.77
C ILE A 18 -1.77 -7.71 0.61
N HIS A 19 -2.88 -7.89 1.32
CA HIS A 19 -2.91 -8.61 2.59
C HIS A 19 -3.73 -9.92 2.46
N PRO A 20 -3.07 -11.07 2.24
CA PRO A 20 -3.79 -12.33 1.95
C PRO A 20 -4.65 -12.82 3.12
N LYS A 21 -4.15 -12.71 4.35
CA LYS A 21 -4.86 -13.11 5.59
C LYS A 21 -6.08 -12.25 5.87
N LEU A 22 -5.94 -10.92 5.75
CA LEU A 22 -7.04 -9.96 5.96
C LEU A 22 -7.92 -9.76 4.72
N ARG A 23 -7.57 -10.37 3.59
CA ARG A 23 -8.33 -10.40 2.33
C ARG A 23 -8.69 -9.01 1.78
N PHE A 24 -7.68 -8.15 1.66
CA PHE A 24 -7.82 -6.90 0.93
C PHE A 24 -6.56 -6.58 0.11
N ALA A 25 -6.72 -5.67 -0.84
CA ALA A 25 -5.64 -5.06 -1.61
C ALA A 25 -5.97 -3.61 -1.96
N PHE A 26 -4.95 -2.82 -2.25
CA PHE A 26 -5.08 -1.52 -2.92
C PHE A 26 -3.85 -1.26 -3.80
N GLU A 27 -4.00 -0.38 -4.77
CA GLU A 27 -2.93 0.01 -5.68
C GLU A 27 -2.63 1.51 -5.55
N ALA A 28 -1.34 1.84 -5.35
CA ALA A 28 -0.87 3.21 -5.35
C ALA A 28 -0.77 3.77 -6.77
N PRO A 29 -1.03 5.08 -7.01
CA PRO A 29 -0.96 5.68 -8.33
C PRO A 29 0.44 5.61 -8.96
N GLN A 30 0.55 5.89 -10.26
CA GLN A 30 1.86 5.99 -10.91
C GLN A 30 2.73 7.06 -10.23
N HIS A 31 4.03 6.79 -10.14
CA HIS A 31 5.02 7.63 -9.45
C HIS A 31 4.84 7.74 -7.92
N PHE A 32 4.01 6.87 -7.34
CA PHE A 32 3.96 6.67 -5.89
C PHE A 32 4.68 5.38 -5.52
N THR A 33 5.31 5.39 -4.35
CA THR A 33 5.98 4.25 -3.76
C THR A 33 5.19 3.77 -2.55
N VAL A 34 5.11 2.45 -2.37
CA VAL A 34 4.45 1.82 -1.22
C VAL A 34 5.51 1.17 -0.34
N THR A 35 5.46 1.47 0.96
CA THR A 35 6.35 0.88 1.96
C THR A 35 5.49 0.25 3.05
N ASN A 36 5.62 -1.06 3.23
CA ASN A 36 4.98 -1.74 4.36
C ASN A 36 5.83 -1.57 5.64
N SER A 37 5.16 -1.45 6.78
CA SER A 37 5.78 -1.49 8.09
C SER A 37 4.88 -2.25 9.06
N ALA A 38 5.43 -2.72 10.18
CA ALA A 38 4.70 -3.49 11.19
C ALA A 38 3.43 -2.82 11.77
N ARG A 39 3.22 -1.52 11.55
CA ARG A 39 2.06 -0.76 12.09
C ARG A 39 1.16 -0.13 11.05
N MET A 40 1.68 0.16 9.86
CA MET A 40 0.96 0.91 8.83
C MET A 40 1.62 0.73 7.47
N VAL A 41 0.86 0.95 6.41
CA VAL A 41 1.41 1.05 5.06
C VAL A 41 1.56 2.53 4.72
N LEU A 42 2.76 2.93 4.33
CA LEU A 42 3.07 4.29 3.89
C LEU A 42 3.06 4.34 2.36
N VAL A 43 2.42 5.35 1.81
CA VAL A 43 2.37 5.62 0.37
C VAL A 43 2.91 7.03 0.14
N GLU A 44 4.02 7.14 -0.56
CA GLU A 44 4.71 8.40 -0.81
C GLU A 44 4.62 8.77 -2.28
N GLY A 45 4.25 10.01 -2.57
CA GLY A 45 4.09 10.52 -3.92
C GLY A 45 4.84 11.82 -4.16
N PRO A 46 4.71 12.39 -5.37
CA PRO A 46 5.39 13.62 -5.73
C PRO A 46 4.99 14.81 -4.84
N GLU A 47 5.90 15.78 -4.75
CA GLU A 47 5.68 17.07 -4.07
C GLU A 47 5.28 16.96 -2.59
N GLY A 48 5.75 15.91 -1.92
CA GLY A 48 5.44 15.69 -0.50
C GLY A 48 4.00 15.25 -0.26
N THR A 49 3.33 14.70 -1.27
CA THR A 49 2.07 13.97 -1.09
C THR A 49 2.38 12.68 -0.34
N VAL A 50 1.65 12.40 0.72
CA VAL A 50 1.82 11.20 1.54
C VAL A 50 0.46 10.65 1.93
N ALA A 51 0.33 9.33 2.01
CA ALA A 51 -0.80 8.67 2.61
C ALA A 51 -0.35 7.58 3.57
N GLN A 52 -0.99 7.52 4.73
CA GLN A 52 -0.88 6.43 5.66
C GLN A 52 -2.14 5.58 5.57
N PHE A 53 -1.96 4.27 5.44
CA PHE A 53 -3.02 3.28 5.49
C PHE A 53 -2.90 2.41 6.73
N ASP A 54 -4.00 2.24 7.46
CA ASP A 54 -4.04 1.38 8.65
C ASP A 54 -5.44 0.77 8.87
N GLY A 55 -5.49 -0.25 9.74
CA GLY A 55 -6.73 -0.90 10.18
C GLY A 55 -7.15 -0.47 11.59
N ALA A 56 -8.46 -0.34 11.80
CA ALA A 56 -9.06 -0.01 13.07
C ALA A 56 -10.36 -0.79 13.31
N LYS A 57 -10.85 -0.71 14.54
CA LYS A 57 -12.16 -1.26 14.93
C LYS A 57 -13.18 -0.15 15.12
N LYS A 58 -14.46 -0.46 14.86
CA LYS A 58 -15.60 0.35 15.26
C LYS A 58 -16.61 -0.51 16.02
N ALA A 59 -17.44 0.13 16.85
CA ALA A 59 -18.55 -0.57 17.47
C ALA A 59 -19.57 -1.00 16.40
N ASP A 60 -20.17 -2.18 16.61
CA ASP A 60 -21.17 -2.71 15.69
C ASP A 60 -22.39 -1.77 15.61
N GLY A 61 -22.99 -1.68 14.42
CA GLY A 61 -24.10 -0.75 14.14
C GLY A 61 -23.74 0.74 14.03
N VAL A 62 -22.51 1.16 14.36
CA VAL A 62 -22.07 2.55 14.15
C VAL A 62 -21.84 2.81 12.66
N GLU A 63 -22.52 3.81 12.12
CA GLU A 63 -22.36 4.24 10.73
C GLU A 63 -20.95 4.81 10.46
N ILE A 64 -20.39 4.57 9.27
CA ILE A 64 -18.98 4.89 8.98
C ILE A 64 -18.66 6.39 9.04
N GLY A 65 -19.57 7.26 8.63
CA GLY A 65 -19.44 8.72 8.78
C GLY A 65 -19.48 9.16 10.24
N GLN A 66 -20.35 8.56 11.06
CA GLN A 66 -20.36 8.79 12.50
C GLN A 66 -19.07 8.32 13.17
N TYR A 67 -18.56 7.14 12.79
CA TYR A 67 -17.25 6.66 13.24
C TYR A 67 -16.14 7.66 12.91
N LEU A 68 -16.10 8.16 11.66
CA LEU A 68 -15.10 9.13 11.23
C LEU A 68 -15.14 10.39 12.09
N ALA A 69 -16.32 10.99 12.28
CA ALA A 69 -16.45 12.25 13.02
C ALA A 69 -16.25 12.09 14.54
N ALA A 70 -16.88 11.08 15.15
CA ALA A 70 -17.00 11.00 16.61
C ALA A 70 -15.90 10.15 17.27
N VAL A 71 -15.30 9.23 16.52
CA VAL A 71 -14.29 8.30 17.05
C VAL A 71 -12.92 8.64 16.50
N TRP A 72 -12.76 8.63 15.16
CA TRP A 72 -11.44 8.79 14.57
C TRP A 72 -10.96 10.25 14.59
N ALA A 73 -11.77 11.19 14.13
CA ALA A 73 -11.44 12.61 14.09
C ALA A 73 -11.77 13.34 15.41
N LYS A 74 -11.95 12.60 16.51
CA LYS A 74 -12.33 13.19 17.80
C LYS A 74 -11.28 14.23 18.24
N GLY A 75 -11.73 15.46 18.45
CA GLY A 75 -10.87 16.58 18.84
C GLY A 75 -10.15 17.28 17.68
N VAL A 76 -10.40 16.87 16.42
CA VAL A 76 -9.90 17.52 15.22
C VAL A 76 -11.04 18.27 14.54
N LYS A 77 -10.81 19.54 14.16
CA LYS A 77 -11.76 20.28 13.34
C LYS A 77 -11.69 19.77 11.91
N VAL A 78 -12.74 19.07 11.49
CA VAL A 78 -12.91 18.54 10.13
C VAL A 78 -13.96 19.32 9.35
N SER A 79 -13.97 19.20 8.03
CA SER A 79 -15.07 19.64 7.18
C SER A 79 -16.33 18.84 7.45
N GLU A 80 -17.42 19.18 6.75
CA GLU A 80 -18.57 18.29 6.66
C GLU A 80 -18.13 16.90 6.17
N VAL A 81 -18.76 15.88 6.76
CA VAL A 81 -18.49 14.47 6.43
C VAL A 81 -19.29 14.10 5.20
N GLU A 82 -18.57 13.71 4.15
CA GLU A 82 -19.15 13.19 2.92
C GLU A 82 -19.18 11.66 2.97
N ARG A 83 -20.28 11.08 2.47
CA ARG A 83 -20.49 9.62 2.43
C ARG A 83 -20.48 9.15 0.99
N PHE A 84 -19.83 8.01 0.75
CA PHE A 84 -19.69 7.44 -0.58
C PHE A 84 -19.50 5.92 -0.48
N LYS A 85 -19.23 5.27 -1.61
CA LYS A 85 -18.90 3.85 -1.65
C LYS A 85 -17.56 3.60 -2.33
N VAL A 86 -16.83 2.63 -1.81
CA VAL A 86 -15.62 2.07 -2.42
C VAL A 86 -15.90 0.60 -2.73
N ASN A 87 -16.02 0.24 -4.01
CA ASN A 87 -16.25 -1.14 -4.43
C ASN A 87 -17.40 -1.84 -3.65
N GLY A 88 -18.50 -1.11 -3.44
CA GLY A 88 -19.69 -1.57 -2.72
C GLY A 88 -19.66 -1.40 -1.20
N MET A 89 -18.49 -1.11 -0.60
CA MET A 89 -18.31 -0.85 0.83
C MET A 89 -18.69 0.59 1.18
N SER A 90 -19.38 0.78 2.30
CA SER A 90 -19.70 2.11 2.82
C SER A 90 -18.41 2.83 3.22
N ALA A 91 -18.26 4.08 2.81
CA ALA A 91 -17.11 4.90 3.13
C ALA A 91 -17.52 6.32 3.49
N ALA A 92 -16.66 6.99 4.25
CA ALA A 92 -16.81 8.40 4.58
C ALA A 92 -15.47 9.13 4.42
N THR A 93 -15.54 10.41 4.07
CA THR A 93 -14.37 11.28 3.95
C THR A 93 -14.63 12.62 4.62
N ALA A 94 -13.57 13.22 5.16
CA ALA A 94 -13.57 14.62 5.59
C ALA A 94 -12.18 15.22 5.41
N THR A 95 -12.11 16.54 5.26
CA THR A 95 -10.84 17.27 5.19
C THR A 95 -10.50 17.92 6.52
N ALA A 96 -9.22 18.07 6.81
CA ALA A 96 -8.71 18.66 8.06
C ALA A 96 -7.38 19.37 7.81
N LYS A 97 -6.97 20.23 8.75
CA LYS A 97 -5.58 20.70 8.82
C LYS A 97 -4.82 19.81 9.78
N VAL A 98 -3.73 19.20 9.30
CA VAL A 98 -2.88 18.29 10.10
C VAL A 98 -1.44 18.79 10.03
N GLY A 99 -1.03 19.55 11.05
CA GLY A 99 0.24 20.26 11.02
C GLY A 99 0.34 21.18 9.79
N LYS A 100 1.35 20.97 8.95
CA LYS A 100 1.55 21.73 7.70
C LYS A 100 0.71 21.23 6.51
N TYR A 101 0.05 20.09 6.64
CA TYR A 101 -0.64 19.44 5.51
C TYR A 101 -2.12 19.83 5.43
N ASN A 102 -2.61 19.89 4.19
CA ASN A 102 -4.03 19.70 3.89
C ASN A 102 -4.32 18.19 4.01
N GLY A 103 -4.99 17.82 5.10
CA GLY A 103 -5.34 16.44 5.41
C GLY A 103 -6.67 16.03 4.79
N ARG A 104 -6.73 14.80 4.29
CA ARG A 104 -7.97 14.11 3.91
C ARG A 104 -8.02 12.78 4.66
N LEU A 105 -9.05 12.62 5.48
CA LEU A 105 -9.35 11.40 6.21
C LEU A 105 -10.37 10.61 5.41
N VAL A 106 -10.09 9.34 5.13
CA VAL A 106 -11.04 8.44 4.49
C VAL A 106 -11.16 7.17 5.32
N ALA A 107 -12.39 6.82 5.71
CA ALA A 107 -12.70 5.59 6.44
C ALA A 107 -13.58 4.69 5.56
N ILE A 108 -13.22 3.41 5.48
CA ILE A 108 -13.91 2.40 4.67
C ILE A 108 -14.37 1.27 5.59
N GLU A 109 -15.67 1.00 5.61
CA GLU A 109 -16.26 -0.11 6.36
C GLU A 109 -16.03 -1.43 5.61
N TYR A 110 -15.06 -2.22 6.07
CA TYR A 110 -14.74 -3.52 5.49
C TYR A 110 -15.68 -4.62 5.98
N ALA A 111 -16.02 -4.57 7.26
CA ALA A 111 -16.96 -5.45 7.95
C ALA A 111 -17.67 -4.66 9.07
N PRO A 112 -18.74 -5.18 9.70
CA PRO A 112 -19.52 -4.43 10.69
C PRO A 112 -18.69 -3.77 11.81
N ASP A 113 -17.59 -4.41 12.23
CA ASP A 113 -16.68 -3.91 13.25
C ASP A 113 -15.26 -3.57 12.74
N VAL A 114 -14.98 -3.75 11.43
CA VAL A 114 -13.64 -3.54 10.84
C VAL A 114 -13.64 -2.34 9.89
N VAL A 115 -12.72 -1.42 10.13
CA VAL A 115 -12.51 -0.22 9.33
C VAL A 115 -11.08 -0.18 8.81
N TYR A 116 -10.92 0.18 7.54
CA TYR A 116 -9.63 0.59 7.00
C TYR A 116 -9.62 2.09 6.71
N ARG A 117 -8.47 2.71 6.91
CA ARG A 117 -8.34 4.17 6.95
C ARG A 117 -7.21 4.63 6.07
N PHE A 118 -7.46 5.67 5.29
CA PHE A 118 -6.41 6.45 4.64
C PHE A 118 -6.35 7.84 5.29
N LEU A 119 -5.20 8.18 5.86
CA LEU A 119 -4.85 9.56 6.21
C LEU A 119 -3.92 10.10 5.15
N ILE A 120 -4.43 10.98 4.29
CA ILE A 120 -3.69 11.56 3.18
C ILE A 120 -3.32 13.00 3.51
N GLY A 121 -2.09 13.40 3.23
CA GLY A 121 -1.60 14.76 3.38
C GLY A 121 -0.99 15.28 2.08
N THR A 122 -1.39 16.48 1.68
CA THR A 122 -0.73 17.26 0.63
C THR A 122 -0.24 18.58 1.19
N LEU A 123 0.86 19.11 0.64
CA LEU A 123 1.33 20.44 1.02
C LEU A 123 0.40 21.51 0.42
N PRO A 124 0.20 22.67 1.08
CA PRO A 124 -0.75 23.69 0.60
C PRO A 124 -0.48 24.17 -0.83
N GLN A 125 0.78 24.31 -1.22
CA GLN A 125 1.19 24.72 -2.56
C GLN A 125 0.87 23.71 -3.67
N THR A 126 0.65 22.44 -3.29
CA THR A 126 0.28 21.38 -4.23
C THR A 126 -1.15 21.56 -4.75
N GLY A 127 -2.01 22.24 -3.98
CA GLY A 127 -3.41 22.46 -4.33
C GLY A 127 -4.15 21.14 -4.60
N ALA A 128 -4.96 21.13 -5.66
CA ALA A 128 -5.76 19.98 -6.10
C ALA A 128 -5.04 19.07 -7.13
N ARG A 129 -3.75 19.30 -7.42
CA ARG A 129 -3.02 18.64 -8.52
C ARG A 129 -3.08 17.11 -8.46
N TYR A 130 -3.03 16.54 -7.26
CA TYR A 130 -3.05 15.08 -7.05
C TYR A 130 -4.40 14.54 -6.58
N ASP A 131 -5.49 15.33 -6.64
CA ASP A 131 -6.81 14.86 -6.19
C ASP A 131 -7.28 13.61 -6.94
N SER A 132 -7.04 13.55 -8.25
CA SER A 132 -7.37 12.37 -9.07
C SER A 132 -6.54 11.14 -8.67
N ALA A 133 -5.25 11.32 -8.39
CA ALA A 133 -4.38 10.24 -7.94
C ALA A 133 -4.80 9.73 -6.55
N ILE A 134 -5.13 10.65 -5.63
CA ILE A 134 -5.63 10.33 -4.29
C ILE A 134 -6.97 9.58 -4.39
N HIS A 135 -7.87 10.02 -5.27
CA HIS A 135 -9.13 9.32 -5.51
C HIS A 135 -8.89 7.91 -6.06
N ALA A 136 -7.96 7.75 -7.02
CA ALA A 136 -7.58 6.44 -7.56
C ALA A 136 -7.00 5.50 -6.47
N LEU A 137 -6.14 6.01 -5.59
CA LEU A 137 -5.61 5.26 -4.45
C LEU A 137 -6.73 4.73 -3.53
N VAL A 138 -7.68 5.59 -3.17
CA VAL A 138 -8.78 5.22 -2.27
C VAL A 138 -9.73 4.22 -2.94
N THR A 139 -10.06 4.45 -4.21
CA THR A 139 -11.04 3.63 -4.93
C THR A 139 -10.48 2.30 -5.43
N SER A 140 -9.15 2.14 -5.46
CA SER A 140 -8.52 0.84 -5.73
C SER A 140 -8.62 -0.14 -4.56
N PHE A 141 -8.95 0.35 -3.34
CA PHE A 141 -9.13 -0.51 -2.18
C PHE A 141 -10.28 -1.51 -2.40
N ARG A 142 -9.97 -2.80 -2.33
CA ARG A 142 -10.93 -3.87 -2.62
C ARG A 142 -10.73 -5.06 -1.71
N LYS A 143 -11.79 -5.85 -1.56
CA LYS A 143 -11.70 -7.22 -1.04
C LYS A 143 -11.03 -8.11 -2.09
N ILE A 144 -10.27 -9.08 -1.63
CA ILE A 144 -9.75 -10.16 -2.49
C ILE A 144 -10.40 -11.48 -2.10
N SER A 145 -10.63 -12.35 -3.08
CA SER A 145 -11.15 -13.69 -2.88
C SER A 145 -10.14 -14.60 -2.18
N ALA A 146 -10.60 -15.74 -1.66
CA ALA A 146 -9.71 -16.76 -1.12
C ALA A 146 -8.77 -17.33 -2.19
N ALA A 147 -9.24 -17.45 -3.44
CA ALA A 147 -8.42 -17.89 -4.56
C ALA A 147 -7.29 -16.89 -4.87
N GLU A 148 -7.60 -15.60 -4.91
CA GLU A 148 -6.59 -14.54 -5.05
C GLU A 148 -5.61 -14.54 -3.88
N ALA A 149 -6.08 -14.68 -2.64
CA ALA A 149 -5.21 -14.73 -1.47
C ALA A 149 -4.24 -15.94 -1.51
N ASN A 150 -4.68 -17.10 -2.01
CA ASN A 150 -3.86 -18.32 -2.07
C ASN A 150 -2.72 -18.25 -3.10
N VAL A 151 -2.86 -17.44 -4.15
CA VAL A 151 -1.80 -17.26 -5.16
C VAL A 151 -0.78 -16.19 -4.73
N VAL A 152 -1.08 -15.42 -3.68
CA VAL A 152 -0.16 -14.43 -3.10
C VAL A 152 0.87 -15.16 -2.24
N LYS A 153 1.94 -15.60 -2.89
CA LYS A 153 3.11 -16.20 -2.23
C LYS A 153 4.13 -15.12 -1.84
N PRO A 154 4.74 -15.23 -0.65
CA PRO A 154 5.88 -14.39 -0.30
C PRO A 154 7.06 -14.66 -1.23
N MET A 155 7.89 -13.64 -1.46
CA MET A 155 9.14 -13.83 -2.18
C MET A 155 10.12 -14.63 -1.32
N ARG A 156 10.86 -15.53 -1.96
CA ARG A 156 11.87 -16.37 -1.32
C ARG A 156 13.15 -16.28 -2.13
N ILE A 157 14.28 -16.24 -1.42
CA ILE A 157 15.58 -16.50 -2.04
C ILE A 157 15.73 -18.01 -2.18
N GLU A 158 15.91 -18.44 -3.42
CA GLU A 158 16.35 -19.77 -3.80
C GLU A 158 17.86 -19.74 -4.06
N ILE A 159 18.58 -20.74 -3.55
CA ILE A 159 20.00 -20.92 -3.83
C ILE A 159 20.10 -21.85 -5.03
N VAL A 160 20.75 -21.40 -6.09
CA VAL A 160 20.97 -22.18 -7.31
C VAL A 160 22.46 -22.39 -7.51
N GLN A 161 22.85 -23.57 -7.97
CA GLN A 161 24.23 -23.83 -8.37
C GLN A 161 24.47 -23.25 -9.76
N VAL A 162 25.53 -22.45 -9.90
CA VAL A 162 25.90 -21.78 -11.15
C VAL A 162 26.49 -22.82 -12.12
N GLY A 163 26.01 -22.82 -13.36
CA GLY A 163 26.51 -23.66 -14.44
C GLY A 163 27.40 -22.90 -15.44
N SER A 164 28.05 -23.65 -16.33
CA SER A 164 28.78 -23.04 -17.45
C SER A 164 27.79 -22.28 -18.36
N GLY A 165 28.03 -20.98 -18.57
CA GLY A 165 27.19 -20.11 -19.39
C GLY A 165 26.11 -19.34 -18.62
N ASP A 166 25.99 -19.55 -17.32
CA ASP A 166 25.16 -18.68 -16.48
C ASP A 166 25.80 -17.30 -16.32
N THR A 167 24.97 -16.26 -16.44
CA THR A 167 25.36 -14.88 -16.22
C THR A 167 24.38 -14.22 -15.26
N ALA A 168 24.75 -13.07 -14.70
CA ALA A 168 23.84 -12.24 -13.92
C ALA A 168 22.58 -11.88 -14.71
N GLU A 169 22.67 -11.74 -16.04
CA GLU A 169 21.53 -11.52 -16.92
C GLU A 169 20.64 -12.75 -17.04
N THR A 170 21.21 -13.95 -17.25
CA THR A 170 20.40 -15.17 -17.38
C THR A 170 19.76 -15.57 -16.06
N LEU A 171 20.49 -15.46 -14.95
CA LEU A 171 19.97 -15.74 -13.61
C LEU A 171 19.02 -14.65 -13.12
N GLY A 172 19.31 -13.38 -13.40
CA GLY A 172 18.43 -12.25 -13.08
C GLY A 172 17.05 -12.39 -13.74
N ARG A 173 16.98 -12.87 -14.99
CA ARG A 173 15.70 -13.14 -15.69
C ARG A 173 14.82 -14.20 -15.03
N ARG A 174 15.38 -15.02 -14.12
CA ARG A 174 14.62 -16.01 -13.34
C ARG A 174 13.97 -15.40 -12.10
N MET A 175 14.35 -14.17 -11.73
CA MET A 175 13.77 -13.44 -10.60
C MET A 175 12.38 -12.88 -10.97
N VAL A 176 11.57 -12.57 -9.97
CA VAL A 176 10.19 -12.08 -10.15
C VAL A 176 10.11 -10.62 -10.66
N PHE A 177 11.22 -9.89 -10.67
CA PHE A 177 11.26 -8.47 -11.02
C PHE A 177 11.29 -8.27 -12.53
N SER A 178 10.40 -7.43 -13.05
CA SER A 178 10.38 -7.04 -14.46
C SER A 178 11.42 -5.98 -14.81
N ASP A 179 11.97 -5.27 -13.82
CA ASP A 179 12.95 -4.20 -13.99
C ASP A 179 14.28 -4.48 -13.28
N HIS A 180 15.38 -4.02 -13.88
CA HIS A 180 16.73 -4.05 -13.30
C HIS A 180 17.15 -5.40 -12.71
N ALA A 181 16.68 -6.51 -13.28
CA ALA A 181 16.79 -7.83 -12.67
C ALA A 181 18.25 -8.30 -12.54
N ALA A 182 19.10 -7.99 -13.53
CA ALA A 182 20.52 -8.31 -13.50
C ALA A 182 21.27 -7.48 -12.44
N GLU A 183 20.96 -6.20 -12.32
CA GLU A 183 21.52 -5.30 -11.31
C GLU A 183 21.10 -5.74 -9.90
N ARG A 184 19.82 -6.07 -9.70
CA ARG A 184 19.32 -6.62 -8.44
C ARG A 184 19.99 -7.94 -8.10
N PHE A 185 20.15 -8.85 -9.07
CA PHE A 185 20.89 -10.10 -8.88
C PHE A 185 22.32 -9.83 -8.38
N ARG A 186 23.03 -8.87 -9.00
CA ARG A 186 24.38 -8.49 -8.57
C ARG A 186 24.42 -7.95 -7.16
N VAL A 187 23.52 -7.02 -6.81
CA VAL A 187 23.44 -6.46 -5.45
C VAL A 187 23.16 -7.54 -4.41
N LEU A 188 22.24 -8.47 -4.69
CA LEU A 188 21.92 -9.57 -3.77
C LEU A 188 23.08 -10.52 -3.54
N ASN A 189 23.94 -10.70 -4.55
CA ASN A 189 25.10 -11.58 -4.49
C ASN A 189 26.41 -10.82 -4.17
N GLY A 190 26.33 -9.53 -3.81
CA GLY A 190 27.52 -8.72 -3.50
C GLY A 190 28.48 -8.52 -4.68
N LEU A 191 27.98 -8.66 -5.92
CA LEU A 191 28.77 -8.49 -7.13
C LEU A 191 28.88 -7.00 -7.51
N TRP A 192 30.00 -6.61 -8.11
CA TRP A 192 30.18 -5.27 -8.67
C TRP A 192 29.28 -5.05 -9.91
N PRO A 193 29.11 -3.82 -10.42
CA PRO A 193 28.15 -3.49 -11.49
C PRO A 193 28.24 -4.29 -12.81
N SER A 194 29.34 -5.00 -13.04
CA SER A 194 29.56 -5.91 -14.17
C SER A 194 29.98 -7.32 -13.76
N GLY A 195 29.85 -7.67 -12.48
CA GLY A 195 30.23 -8.96 -11.94
C GLY A 195 29.34 -10.08 -12.45
N GLN A 196 29.94 -11.27 -12.55
CA GLN A 196 29.30 -12.49 -13.01
C GLN A 196 29.37 -13.57 -11.92
N PRO A 197 28.35 -14.43 -11.82
CA PRO A 197 28.34 -15.53 -10.87
C PRO A 197 29.46 -16.53 -11.19
N ILE A 198 30.03 -17.17 -10.16
CA ILE A 198 31.09 -18.19 -10.25
C ILE A 198 30.63 -19.53 -9.66
#